data_AF-A0A455U973-F1
#
_entry.id   AF-A0A455U973-F1
#
_cell.length_a   1.000
_cell.length_b   1.000
_cell.length_c   1.000
_cell.angle_alpha   90.00
_cell.angle_beta   90.00
_cell.angle_gamma   90.00
#
_symmetry.space_group_name_H-M   'P 1'
#
loop_
_entity.id
_entity.type
_entity.pdbx_description
1 polymer ?
#
loop_
_entity_poly.entity_id
_entity_poly.type
_entity_poly.pdbx_seq_one_letter_code
_entity_poly.pdbx_strand_id
1 'polypeptide(L)'
;MAQTSLWLFGERWMFAYSLAGLFIGYLYFSIPRVITTVMAACDNLDQSLEEAARSLGANTWQVTKDVIVPGIAPALLSTGAICFATSMGAFGTAFTLGTRLSILPLNIYGEFTNYANFAMAAALSVVLGVITWMALSLARRLAGGNLGASV
;
A
#
# COMPACT_ATOMS: atom_id res chain seq x y z
N MET A 1 30.53 -10.90 2.39
CA MET A 1 29.33 -11.06 1.53
C MET A 1 29.23 -10.04 0.40
N ALA A 2 29.90 -8.86 0.44
CA ALA A 2 29.81 -7.85 -0.64
C ALA A 2 30.86 -8.00 -1.77
N GLN A 3 31.88 -8.83 -1.56
CA GLN A 3 33.02 -8.95 -2.47
C GLN A 3 32.87 -10.11 -3.46
N THR A 4 32.09 -11.14 -3.10
CA THR A 4 31.83 -12.33 -3.93
C THR A 4 30.87 -12.04 -5.08
N SER A 5 29.95 -11.08 -4.94
CA SER A 5 29.02 -10.68 -6.01
C SER A 5 29.68 -9.85 -7.12
N LEU A 6 30.85 -9.24 -6.84
CA LEU A 6 31.56 -8.39 -7.81
C LEU A 6 32.28 -9.22 -8.89
N TRP A 7 32.64 -10.47 -8.56
CA TRP A 7 33.42 -11.35 -9.43
C TRP A 7 32.60 -12.09 -10.49
N LEU A 8 31.30 -12.28 -10.26
CA LEU A 8 30.45 -13.07 -11.17
C LEU A 8 29.68 -12.21 -12.18
N PHE A 9 29.40 -10.93 -11.89
CA PHE A 9 28.41 -10.17 -12.67
C PHE A 9 28.82 -8.76 -13.11
N GLY A 10 30.06 -8.29 -12.83
CA GLY A 10 30.60 -7.04 -13.40
C GLY A 10 29.89 -5.72 -13.03
N GLU A 11 28.72 -5.79 -12.41
CA GLU A 11 27.91 -4.69 -11.88
C GLU A 11 27.59 -5.02 -10.42
N ARG A 12 27.75 -4.04 -9.51
CA ARG A 12 27.17 -4.13 -8.16
C ARG A 12 25.67 -4.26 -8.36
N TRP A 13 25.10 -5.45 -8.18
CA TRP A 13 23.64 -5.66 -8.13
C TRP A 13 23.04 -4.78 -7.04
N MET A 14 22.79 -3.51 -7.37
CA MET A 14 22.14 -2.52 -6.54
C MET A 14 20.64 -2.55 -6.80
N PHE A 15 20.04 -3.74 -6.93
CA PHE A 15 18.58 -3.86 -7.05
C PHE A 15 17.90 -3.12 -5.87
N ALA A 16 18.54 -3.17 -4.70
CA ALA A 16 18.17 -2.40 -3.51
C ALA A 16 18.06 -0.88 -3.73
N TYR A 17 18.83 -0.26 -4.65
CA TYR A 17 18.79 1.18 -4.93
C TYR A 17 17.99 1.56 -6.18
N SER A 18 17.31 0.58 -6.79
CA SER A 18 16.43 0.79 -7.94
C SER A 18 14.98 1.04 -7.49
N LEU A 19 14.15 1.59 -8.38
CA LEU A 19 12.70 1.73 -8.15
C LEU A 19 12.05 0.37 -7.79
N ALA A 20 12.54 -0.73 -8.37
CA ALA A 20 12.07 -2.07 -8.08
C ALA A 20 12.43 -2.55 -6.66
N GLY A 21 13.63 -2.22 -6.16
CA GLY A 21 14.01 -2.52 -4.78
C GLY A 21 13.18 -1.74 -3.77
N LEU A 22 12.93 -0.45 -4.05
CA LEU A 22 12.04 0.38 -3.24
C LEU A 22 10.61 -0.20 -3.23
N PHE A 23 10.10 -0.61 -4.40
CA PHE A 23 8.79 -1.24 -4.53
C PHE A 23 8.67 -2.53 -3.70
N ILE A 24 9.68 -3.41 -3.77
CA ILE A 24 9.70 -4.66 -2.97
C ILE A 24 9.78 -4.34 -1.47
N GLY A 25 10.56 -3.34 -1.07
CA GLY A 25 10.63 -2.89 0.31
C GLY A 25 9.26 -2.43 0.83
N TYR A 26 8.54 -1.63 0.04
CA TYR A 26 7.17 -1.22 0.36
C TYR A 26 6.19 -2.39 0.41
N LEU A 27 6.31 -3.32 -0.52
CA LEU A 27 5.48 -4.51 -0.58
C LEU A 27 5.67 -5.35 0.69
N TYR A 28 6.91 -5.58 1.10
CA TYR A 28 7.25 -6.32 2.31
C TYR A 28 6.58 -5.73 3.57
N PHE A 29 6.61 -4.40 3.74
CA PHE A 29 5.92 -3.76 4.86
C PHE A 29 4.39 -3.79 4.75
N SER A 30 3.85 -3.83 3.52
CA SER A 30 2.41 -3.82 3.28
C SER A 30 1.76 -5.20 3.44
N ILE A 31 2.47 -6.27 3.11
CA ILE A 31 2.00 -7.66 3.20
C ILE A 31 1.38 -7.99 4.58
N PRO A 32 2.08 -7.83 5.71
CA PRO A 32 1.51 -8.22 7.00
C PRO A 32 0.27 -7.40 7.36
N ARG A 33 0.22 -6.12 6.97
CA ARG A 33 -0.93 -5.24 7.20
C ARG A 33 -2.16 -5.66 6.38
N VAL A 34 -1.95 -6.11 5.14
CA VAL A 34 -3.03 -6.62 4.29
C VAL A 34 -3.52 -7.97 4.80
N ILE A 35 -2.60 -8.89 5.16
CA ILE A 35 -2.96 -10.22 5.67
C ILE A 35 -3.82 -10.12 6.93
N THR A 36 -3.43 -9.30 7.92
CA THR A 36 -4.22 -9.14 9.15
C THR A 36 -5.60 -8.57 8.88
N THR A 37 -5.73 -7.66 7.91
CA THR A 37 -7.05 -7.13 7.50
C THR A 37 -7.89 -8.22 6.85
N VAL A 38 -7.32 -8.99 5.91
CA VAL A 38 -8.06 -10.04 5.21
C VAL A 38 -8.53 -11.11 6.18
N MET A 39 -7.68 -11.54 7.11
CA MET A 39 -8.06 -12.48 8.16
C MET A 39 -9.22 -11.94 9.01
N ALA A 40 -9.11 -10.69 9.48
CA ALA A 40 -10.19 -10.07 10.23
C ALA A 40 -11.48 -9.93 9.41
N ALA A 41 -11.39 -9.63 8.11
CA ALA A 41 -12.56 -9.52 7.24
C ALA A 41 -13.23 -10.87 7.01
N CYS A 42 -12.47 -11.95 6.88
CA CYS A 42 -12.99 -13.31 6.79
C CYS A 42 -13.63 -13.76 8.11
N ASP A 43 -13.04 -13.42 9.26
CA ASP A 43 -13.62 -13.76 10.57
C ASP A 43 -14.93 -13.01 10.86
N ASN A 44 -15.14 -11.85 10.24
CA ASN A 44 -16.39 -11.08 10.34
C ASN A 44 -17.46 -11.48 9.32
N LEU A 45 -17.11 -12.33 8.33
CA LEU A 45 -18.07 -12.82 7.34
C LEU A 45 -19.01 -13.84 7.99
N ASP A 46 -20.31 -13.69 7.75
CA ASP A 46 -21.31 -14.61 8.29
C ASP A 46 -21.21 -15.97 7.62
N GLN A 47 -20.85 -16.98 8.42
CA GLN A 47 -20.68 -18.36 7.96
C GLN A 47 -21.98 -18.94 7.36
N SER A 48 -23.14 -18.41 7.75
CA SER A 48 -24.43 -18.82 7.18
C SER A 48 -24.57 -18.48 5.69
N LEU A 49 -23.90 -17.44 5.19
CA LEU A 49 -23.89 -17.09 3.76
C LEU A 49 -23.12 -18.12 2.94
N GLU A 50 -22.02 -18.65 3.48
CA GLU A 50 -21.26 -19.72 2.84
C GLU A 50 -22.03 -21.04 2.83
N GLU A 51 -22.69 -21.38 3.95
CA GLU A 51 -23.50 -22.58 4.09
C GLU A 51 -24.71 -22.53 3.15
N ALA A 52 -25.41 -21.40 3.05
CA ALA A 52 -26.53 -21.20 2.13
C ALA A 52 -26.10 -21.37 0.66
N ALA A 53 -24.97 -20.80 0.26
CA ALA A 53 -24.43 -20.97 -1.09
C ALA A 53 -24.10 -22.43 -1.39
N ARG A 54 -23.51 -23.17 -0.44
CA ARG A 54 -23.25 -24.61 -0.57
C ARG A 54 -24.54 -25.43 -0.65
N SER A 55 -25.56 -25.09 0.14
CA SER A 55 -26.88 -25.75 0.08
C SER A 55 -27.60 -25.54 -1.25
N LEU A 56 -27.35 -24.41 -1.93
CA LEU A 56 -27.85 -24.13 -3.28
C LEU A 56 -27.04 -24.84 -4.39
N GLY A 57 -26.03 -25.63 -4.03
CA GLY A 57 -25.20 -26.39 -4.97
C GLY A 57 -24.00 -25.64 -5.52
N ALA A 58 -23.61 -24.51 -4.94
CA ALA A 58 -22.42 -23.77 -5.36
C ALA A 58 -21.14 -24.55 -5.05
N ASN A 59 -20.23 -24.61 -6.01
CA ASN A 59 -18.88 -25.16 -5.83
C ASN A 59 -17.98 -24.17 -5.07
N THR A 60 -16.90 -24.63 -4.43
CA THR A 60 -15.98 -23.81 -3.60
C THR A 60 -15.51 -22.54 -4.32
N TRP A 61 -15.22 -22.61 -5.62
CA TRP A 61 -14.81 -21.44 -6.39
C TRP A 61 -15.91 -20.38 -6.54
N GLN A 62 -17.17 -20.81 -6.67
CA GLN A 62 -18.33 -19.90 -6.74
C GLN A 62 -18.55 -19.25 -5.38
N VAL A 63 -18.45 -20.01 -4.28
CA VAL A 63 -18.55 -19.44 -2.91
C VAL A 63 -17.48 -18.39 -2.68
N THR A 64 -16.23 -18.66 -3.06
CA THR A 64 -15.15 -17.67 -2.92
C THR A 64 -15.42 -16.41 -3.75
N LYS A 65 -15.80 -16.55 -5.02
CA LYS A 65 -15.98 -15.41 -5.92
C LYS A 65 -17.25 -14.59 -5.64
N ASP A 66 -18.34 -15.26 -5.27
CA ASP A 66 -19.67 -14.65 -5.19
C ASP A 66 -20.06 -14.27 -3.75
N VAL A 67 -19.43 -14.87 -2.73
CA VAL A 67 -19.70 -14.57 -1.31
C VAL A 67 -18.48 -13.90 -0.65
N ILE A 68 -17.33 -14.58 -0.67
CA ILE A 68 -16.14 -14.12 0.08
C ILE A 68 -15.56 -12.84 -0.53
N VAL A 69 -15.27 -12.82 -1.83
CA VAL A 69 -14.68 -11.67 -2.53
C VAL A 69 -15.50 -10.38 -2.36
N PRO A 70 -16.82 -10.35 -2.62
CA PRO A 70 -17.62 -9.14 -2.38
C PRO A 70 -17.74 -8.79 -0.89
N GLY A 71 -17.76 -9.79 0.00
CA GLY A 71 -17.79 -9.57 1.45
C GLY A 71 -16.53 -8.88 1.99
N ILE A 72 -15.34 -9.28 1.51
CA ILE A 72 -14.07 -8.66 1.94
C ILE A 72 -13.68 -7.44 1.11
N ALA A 73 -14.30 -7.20 -0.05
CA ALA A 73 -14.00 -6.05 -0.93
C ALA A 73 -14.00 -4.69 -0.21
N PRO A 74 -14.98 -4.32 0.64
CA PRO A 74 -14.93 -3.04 1.37
C PRO A 74 -13.75 -2.96 2.35
N ALA A 75 -13.42 -4.07 3.02
CA ALA A 75 -12.27 -4.14 3.92
C ALA A 75 -10.94 -3.99 3.15
N LEU A 76 -10.81 -4.64 1.99
CA LEU A 76 -9.66 -4.51 1.10
C LEU A 76 -9.48 -3.08 0.60
N LEU A 77 -10.57 -2.40 0.20
CA LEU A 77 -10.52 -1.00 -0.22
C LEU A 77 -10.03 -0.08 0.90
N SER A 78 -10.56 -0.27 2.12
CA SER A 78 -10.16 0.52 3.29
C SER A 78 -8.68 0.33 3.63
N THR A 79 -8.21 -0.93 3.70
CA THR A 79 -6.81 -1.22 3.98
C THR A 79 -5.89 -0.80 2.84
N GLY A 80 -6.32 -0.91 1.59
CA GLY A 80 -5.60 -0.38 0.43
C GLY A 80 -5.37 1.13 0.54
N ALA A 81 -6.38 1.89 0.95
CA ALA A 81 -6.27 3.33 1.18
C ALA A 81 -5.24 3.66 2.28
N ILE A 82 -5.25 2.88 3.36
CA ILE A 82 -4.33 3.04 4.49
C ILE A 82 -2.89 2.69 4.08
N CYS A 83 -2.70 1.61 3.31
CA CYS A 83 -1.40 1.24 2.75
C CYS A 83 -0.88 2.36 1.83
N PHE A 84 -1.72 2.89 0.95
CA PHE A 84 -1.37 4.03 0.09
C PHE A 84 -0.94 5.26 0.91
N ALA A 85 -1.72 5.62 1.94
CA ALA A 85 -1.38 6.71 2.86
C ALA A 85 0.02 6.53 3.47
N THR A 86 0.30 5.30 3.91
CA THR A 86 1.54 4.92 4.59
C THR A 86 2.71 4.97 3.62
N SER A 87 2.56 4.47 2.39
CA SER A 87 3.58 4.51 1.35
C SER A 87 3.93 5.95 0.93
N MET A 88 2.95 6.85 0.86
CA MET A 88 3.20 8.28 0.54
C MET A 88 4.01 8.99 1.63
N GLY A 89 3.82 8.61 2.90
CA GLY A 89 4.53 9.21 4.04
C GLY A 89 5.85 8.52 4.42
N ALA A 90 6.18 7.40 3.79
CA ALA A 90 7.30 6.57 4.21
C ALA A 90 8.66 7.12 3.71
N PHE A 91 9.15 8.13 4.39
CA PHE A 91 10.46 8.71 4.11
C PHE A 91 11.62 7.73 4.38
N GLY A 92 11.59 6.99 5.50
CA GLY A 92 12.74 6.20 5.97
C GLY A 92 13.20 5.10 5.00
N THR A 93 12.25 4.34 4.45
CA THR A 93 12.52 3.31 3.43
C THR A 93 13.12 3.94 2.18
N ALA A 94 12.55 5.07 1.77
CA ALA A 94 12.95 5.81 0.59
C ALA A 94 14.31 6.51 0.76
N PHE A 95 14.64 6.99 1.96
CA PHE A 95 15.96 7.55 2.28
C PHE A 95 17.05 6.48 2.27
N THR A 96 16.72 5.28 2.77
CA THR A 96 17.68 4.17 2.87
C THR A 96 17.95 3.53 1.51
N LEU A 97 16.91 3.36 0.67
CA LEU A 97 17.02 2.67 -0.63
C LEU A 97 17.06 3.65 -1.82
N GLY A 98 16.56 4.87 -1.71
CA GLY A 98 16.29 5.76 -2.84
C GLY A 98 17.29 6.89 -3.04
N THR A 99 18.54 6.78 -2.60
CA THR A 99 19.54 7.87 -2.66
C THR A 99 19.79 8.48 -4.06
N ARG A 100 19.37 7.82 -5.15
CA ARG A 100 19.39 8.36 -6.52
C ARG A 100 18.00 8.61 -7.14
N LEU A 101 16.92 8.41 -6.40
CA LEU A 101 15.55 8.57 -6.88
C LEU A 101 14.98 9.93 -6.44
N SER A 102 14.50 10.71 -7.40
CA SER A 102 13.84 12.01 -7.14
C SER A 102 12.37 11.82 -6.77
N ILE A 103 12.12 11.29 -5.58
CA ILE A 103 10.78 11.17 -5.00
C ILE A 103 10.48 12.36 -4.08
N LEU A 104 9.21 12.77 -4.03
CA LEU A 104 8.78 13.99 -3.32
C LEU A 104 9.31 14.10 -1.88
N PRO A 105 9.29 13.05 -1.03
CA PRO A 105 9.80 13.15 0.33
C PRO A 105 11.30 13.44 0.41
N LEU A 106 12.10 12.89 -0.50
CA LEU A 106 13.55 13.14 -0.56
C LEU A 106 13.85 14.54 -1.08
N ASN A 107 13.06 15.04 -2.03
CA ASN A 107 13.20 16.42 -2.52
C ASN A 107 12.88 17.44 -1.42
N ILE A 108 11.82 17.22 -0.63
CA ILE A 108 11.49 18.08 0.53
C ILE A 108 12.68 18.13 1.50
N TYR A 109 13.24 16.95 1.84
CA TYR A 109 14.40 16.85 2.73
C TYR A 109 15.64 17.55 2.13
N GLY A 110 15.83 17.42 0.82
CA GLY A 110 16.92 18.05 0.08
C GLY A 110 16.84 19.58 0.10
N GLU A 111 15.66 20.16 -0.19
CA GLU A 111 15.41 21.60 -0.14
C GLU A 111 15.60 22.17 1.27
N PHE A 112 15.17 21.43 2.29
CA PHE A 112 15.33 21.82 3.68
C PHE A 112 16.80 21.80 4.13
N THR A 113 17.53 20.72 3.81
CA THR A 113 18.88 20.48 4.36
C THR A 113 20.00 21.08 3.53
N ASN A 114 19.94 20.97 2.20
CA ASN A 114 21.04 21.39 1.31
C ASN A 114 20.91 22.86 0.89
N TYR A 115 19.68 23.33 0.63
CA TYR A 115 19.42 24.66 0.10
C TYR A 115 18.87 25.65 1.16
N ALA A 116 18.56 25.17 2.37
CA ALA A 116 17.92 25.94 3.44
C ALA A 116 16.66 26.71 2.98
N ASN A 117 15.98 26.19 1.95
CA ASN A 117 14.81 26.83 1.34
C ASN A 117 13.53 26.34 2.02
N PHE A 118 13.26 26.88 3.21
CA PHE A 118 12.11 26.50 4.02
C PHE A 118 10.77 26.76 3.32
N ALA A 119 10.69 27.81 2.50
CA ALA A 119 9.48 28.16 1.77
C ALA A 119 9.12 27.08 0.72
N MET A 120 10.10 26.62 -0.05
CA MET A 120 9.89 25.57 -1.06
C MET A 120 9.60 24.21 -0.41
N ALA A 121 10.32 23.86 0.66
CA ALA A 121 10.08 22.63 1.41
C ALA A 121 8.66 22.59 2.01
N ALA A 122 8.17 23.72 2.54
CA ALA A 122 6.81 23.83 3.08
C ALA A 122 5.75 23.69 1.97
N ALA A 123 5.95 24.36 0.83
CA ALA A 123 5.03 24.26 -0.31
C ALA A 123 4.91 22.81 -0.82
N LEU A 124 6.04 22.12 -1.01
CA LEU A 124 6.06 20.71 -1.43
C LEU A 124 5.39 19.79 -0.39
N SER A 125 5.57 20.06 0.90
CA SER A 125 4.93 19.30 1.98
C SER A 125 3.41 19.45 1.96
N VAL A 126 2.91 20.67 1.75
CA VAL A 126 1.46 20.95 1.62
C VAL A 126 0.90 20.25 0.39
N VAL A 127 1.59 20.31 -0.76
CA VAL A 127 1.17 19.63 -1.99
C VAL A 127 1.08 18.13 -1.78
N LEU A 128 2.11 17.52 -1.18
CA LEU A 128 2.10 16.09 -0.85
C LEU A 128 0.92 15.73 0.06
N GLY A 129 0.70 16.52 1.12
CA GLY A 129 -0.41 16.33 2.05
C GLY A 129 -1.78 16.42 1.37
N VAL A 130 -1.97 17.39 0.47
CA VAL A 130 -3.22 17.57 -0.29
C VAL A 130 -3.45 16.38 -1.24
N ILE A 131 -2.42 15.89 -1.93
CA ILE A 131 -2.53 14.70 -2.80
C ILE A 131 -2.92 13.47 -1.98
N THR A 132 -2.24 13.23 -0.86
CA THR A 132 -2.56 12.11 0.03
C THR A 132 -3.97 12.23 0.59
N TRP A 133 -4.37 13.42 1.03
CA TRP A 133 -5.73 13.66 1.53
C TRP A 133 -6.79 13.43 0.46
N MET A 134 -6.59 13.92 -0.77
CA MET A 134 -7.51 13.67 -1.88
C MET A 134 -7.65 12.18 -2.18
N ALA A 135 -6.53 11.45 -2.25
CA ALA A 135 -6.54 10.00 -2.49
C ALA A 135 -7.29 9.24 -1.38
N LEU A 136 -7.07 9.60 -0.12
CA LEU A 136 -7.77 8.98 1.01
C LEU A 136 -9.25 9.34 1.02
N SER A 137 -9.60 10.59 0.69
CA SER A 137 -10.99 11.03 0.61
C SER A 137 -11.75 10.28 -0.49
N LEU A 138 -11.10 10.05 -1.64
CA LEU A 138 -11.66 9.28 -2.75
C LEU A 138 -11.85 7.81 -2.35
N ALA A 139 -10.83 7.20 -1.76
CA ALA A 139 -10.92 5.81 -1.30
C ALA A 139 -12.01 5.62 -0.23
N ARG A 140 -12.17 6.59 0.68
CA ARG A 140 -13.28 6.60 1.65
C ARG A 140 -14.65 6.73 1.00
N ARG A 141 -14.80 7.56 -0.04
CA ARG A 141 -16.07 7.69 -0.77
C ARG A 141 -16.44 6.39 -1.49
N LEU A 142 -15.47 5.73 -2.11
CA LEU A 142 -15.67 4.43 -2.78
C LEU A 142 -16.00 3.32 -1.77
N ALA A 143 -15.36 3.32 -0.59
CA ALA A 143 -15.66 2.36 0.47
C ALA A 143 -17.02 2.63 1.16
N GLY A 144 -17.38 3.90 1.35
CA GLY A 144 -18.64 4.34 1.96
C GLY A 144 -19.88 4.06 1.11
N GLY A 145 -19.75 4.02 -0.22
CA GLY A 145 -20.85 3.66 -1.12
C GLY A 145 -21.37 2.24 -0.93
N ASN A 146 -20.54 1.32 -0.42
CA ASN A 146 -20.95 -0.08 -0.17
C ASN A 146 -21.48 -0.31 1.25
N LEU A 147 -21.31 0.64 2.18
CA LEU A 147 -21.82 0.56 3.55
C LEU A 147 -23.29 1.01 3.68
N GLY A 148 -23.83 1.71 2.67
CA GLY A 148 -25.21 2.19 2.64
C GLY A 148 -26.22 1.24 2.02
N ALA A 149 -25.80 0.06 1.55
CA ALA A 149 -26.66 -0.90 0.85
C ALA A 149 -27.13 -2.09 1.73
N SER A 150 -26.81 -2.10 3.03
CA SER A 150 -27.10 -3.21 3.94
C SER A 150 -27.70 -2.80 5.29
N VAL A 151 -28.50 -1.72 5.34
CA VAL A 151 -29.36 -1.39 6.49
C VAL A 151 -30.81 -1.31 6.04
#